data_AF-A0A7C9EUS0-F1
#
_entry.id   AF-A0A7C9EUS0-F1
#
_cell.length_a   1.000
_cell.length_b   1.000
_cell.length_c   1.000
_cell.angle_alpha   90.00
_cell.angle_beta   90.00
_cell.angle_gamma   90.00
#
_symmetry.space_group_name_H-M   'P 1'
#
loop_
_entity.id
_entity.type
_entity.pdbx_description
1 polymer ?
#
loop_
_entity_poly.entity_id
_entity_poly.type
_entity_poly.pdbx_seq_one_letter_code
_entity_poly.pdbx_strand_id
1 'polypeptide(L)'
;LSFLVSGMSPRTSIFFFSFATIKTVDDHCGLWLPGNIFHIFFQNNTAYHDVHHQLYGTKYNFSQPFFVAWDRILGTYMPYSLEQREGGGFEARPTKELKDD
;
A
#
# COMPACT_ATOMS: atom_id res chain seq x y z
N LEU A 1 -2.08 5.49 -19.37
CA LEU A 1 -1.70 6.70 -20.14
C LEU A 1 -0.33 7.26 -19.74
N SER A 2 -0.03 7.39 -18.44
CA SER A 2 1.22 8.01 -17.95
C SER A 2 2.51 7.41 -18.52
N PHE A 3 2.58 6.09 -18.73
CA PHE A 3 3.78 5.46 -19.31
C PHE A 3 4.02 5.91 -20.77
N LEU A 4 2.96 6.13 -21.57
CA LEU A 4 3.08 6.62 -22.94
C LEU A 4 3.59 8.06 -22.96
N VAL A 5 3.07 8.90 -22.05
CA VAL A 5 3.46 10.31 -21.93
C VAL A 5 4.87 10.47 -21.36
N SER A 6 5.35 9.51 -20.56
CA SER A 6 6.69 9.54 -19.97
C SER A 6 7.84 9.38 -20.96
N GLY A 7 7.57 8.96 -22.21
CA GLY A 7 8.61 8.75 -23.23
C GLY A 7 9.55 7.57 -22.93
N MET A 8 9.17 6.65 -22.02
CA MET A 8 9.97 5.46 -21.72
C MET A 8 10.20 4.61 -22.98
N SER A 9 11.44 4.17 -23.18
CA SER A 9 11.75 3.16 -24.19
C SER A 9 11.02 1.84 -23.87
N PRO A 10 10.82 0.94 -24.85
CA PRO A 10 10.26 -0.38 -24.59
C PRO A 10 11.02 -1.16 -23.49
N ARG A 11 12.36 -1.06 -23.47
CA ARG A 11 13.19 -1.72 -22.45
C ARG A 11 12.96 -1.15 -21.06
N THR A 12 12.95 0.17 -20.93
CA THR A 12 12.67 0.85 -19.65
C THR A 12 11.27 0.49 -19.15
N SER A 13 10.29 0.45 -20.06
CA SER A 13 8.91 0.10 -19.74
C SER A 13 8.82 -1.32 -19.20
N ILE A 14 9.53 -2.29 -19.78
CA ILE A 14 9.57 -3.67 -19.28
C ILE A 14 10.03 -3.68 -17.82
N PHE A 15 11.17 -3.07 -17.51
CA PHE A 15 11.68 -3.03 -16.13
C PHE A 15 10.70 -2.34 -15.18
N PHE A 16 10.17 -1.18 -15.57
CA PHE A 16 9.22 -0.42 -14.76
C PHE A 16 7.97 -1.23 -14.44
N PHE A 17 7.35 -1.84 -15.45
CA PHE A 17 6.12 -2.62 -15.26
C PHE A 17 6.35 -3.94 -14.52
N SER A 18 7.49 -4.61 -14.75
CA SER A 18 7.84 -5.80 -13.97
C SER A 18 8.01 -5.45 -12.49
N PHE A 19 8.75 -4.38 -12.17
CA PHE A 19 8.92 -3.92 -10.81
C PHE A 19 7.59 -3.49 -10.17
N ALA A 20 6.79 -2.70 -10.89
CA ALA A 20 5.46 -2.29 -10.44
C ALA A 20 4.56 -3.50 -10.15
N THR A 21 4.57 -4.51 -11.03
CA THR A 21 3.79 -5.74 -10.85
C THR A 21 4.22 -6.51 -9.61
N ILE A 22 5.53 -6.69 -9.40
CA ILE A 22 6.06 -7.37 -8.21
C ILE A 22 5.60 -6.63 -6.95
N LYS A 23 5.74 -5.30 -6.92
CA LYS A 23 5.33 -4.49 -5.78
C LYS A 23 3.81 -4.54 -5.54
N THR A 24 3.00 -4.50 -6.59
CA THR A 24 1.56 -4.66 -6.47
C THR A 24 1.19 -6.01 -5.89
N VAL A 25 1.85 -7.10 -6.30
CA VAL A 25 1.62 -8.43 -5.72
C VAL A 25 1.98 -8.45 -4.23
N ASP A 26 3.13 -7.89 -3.86
CA ASP A 26 3.54 -7.73 -2.46
C ASP A 26 2.47 -7.02 -1.62
N ASP A 27 1.91 -5.92 -2.13
CA ASP A 27 0.87 -5.15 -1.45
C ASP A 27 -0.45 -5.89 -1.27
N HIS A 28 -0.78 -6.82 -2.15
CA HIS A 28 -2.09 -7.48 -2.15
C HIS A 28 -2.06 -8.93 -1.65
N CYS A 29 -0.88 -9.52 -1.45
CA CYS A 29 -0.76 -10.92 -1.07
C CYS A 29 -1.13 -11.21 0.40
N GLY A 30 -1.25 -10.17 1.24
CA GLY A 30 -1.58 -10.31 2.67
C GLY A 30 -0.43 -10.89 3.50
N LEU A 31 0.78 -11.02 2.94
CA LEU A 31 1.93 -11.58 3.63
C LEU A 31 2.74 -10.50 4.34
N TRP A 32 3.02 -10.70 5.62
CA TRP A 32 3.92 -9.86 6.40
C TRP A 32 5.21 -10.61 6.75
N LEU A 33 6.15 -10.67 5.80
CA LEU A 33 7.39 -11.42 5.95
C LEU A 33 8.49 -10.62 6.65
N PRO A 34 9.27 -11.24 7.56
CA PRO A 34 10.39 -10.56 8.21
C PRO A 34 11.46 -10.19 7.18
N GLY A 35 11.95 -8.95 7.23
CA GLY A 35 12.99 -8.45 6.33
C GLY A 35 12.51 -8.13 4.91
N ASN A 36 11.19 -8.01 4.67
CA ASN A 36 10.68 -7.58 3.38
C ASN A 36 11.23 -6.22 2.97
N ILE A 37 12.09 -6.21 1.94
CA ILE A 37 12.75 -5.00 1.44
C ILE A 37 11.76 -3.95 0.91
N PHE A 38 10.63 -4.37 0.36
CA PHE A 38 9.63 -3.44 -0.14
C PHE A 38 9.00 -2.65 0.99
N HIS A 39 8.76 -3.28 2.14
CA HIS A 39 8.20 -2.61 3.32
C HIS A 39 9.18 -1.61 3.95
N ILE A 40 10.50 -1.77 3.70
CA ILE A 40 11.53 -0.81 4.15
C ILE A 40 11.48 0.46 3.29
N PHE A 41 11.35 0.32 1.97
CA PHE A 41 11.39 1.45 1.04
C PHE A 41 10.02 2.10 0.80
N PHE A 42 8.93 1.35 0.95
CA PHE A 42 7.59 1.77 0.59
C PHE A 42 6.60 1.55 1.74
N GLN A 43 5.87 2.60 2.10
CA GLN A 43 4.95 2.60 3.24
C GLN A 43 3.52 2.15 2.88
N ASN A 44 3.17 2.18 1.59
CA ASN A 44 1.95 1.58 1.05
C ASN A 44 2.20 0.09 0.81
N ASN A 45 2.18 -0.69 1.89
CA ASN A 45 2.45 -2.12 1.91
C ASN A 45 1.13 -2.91 2.11
N THR A 46 1.23 -4.21 2.42
CA THR A 46 0.03 -5.04 2.62
C THR A 46 -0.87 -4.58 3.77
N ALA A 47 -0.32 -4.06 4.86
CA ALA A 47 -1.11 -3.57 5.99
C ALA A 47 -1.84 -2.26 5.65
N TYR A 48 -1.17 -1.38 4.91
CA TYR A 48 -1.79 -0.17 4.38
C TYR A 48 -3.00 -0.47 3.48
N HIS A 49 -2.85 -1.48 2.61
CA HIS A 49 -3.92 -1.94 1.73
C HIS A 49 -5.00 -2.73 2.47
N ASP A 50 -4.65 -3.53 3.49
CA ASP A 50 -5.63 -4.22 4.34
C ASP A 50 -6.58 -3.22 5.02
N VAL A 51 -6.04 -2.12 5.56
CA VAL A 51 -6.85 -1.03 6.12
C VAL A 51 -7.82 -0.47 5.08
N HIS A 52 -7.39 -0.28 3.82
CA HIS A 52 -8.29 0.19 2.76
C HIS A 52 -9.47 -0.77 2.50
N HIS A 53 -9.26 -2.09 2.63
CA HIS A 53 -10.33 -3.09 2.43
C HIS A 53 -11.23 -3.31 3.63
N GLN A 54 -10.87 -2.81 4.81
CA GLN A 54 -11.76 -2.85 5.97
C GLN A 54 -13.01 -2.02 5.69
N LEU A 55 -14.17 -2.45 6.20
CA LEU A 55 -15.48 -1.83 5.89
C LEU A 55 -15.48 -0.31 6.07
N TYR A 56 -14.84 0.16 7.14
CA TYR A 56 -14.72 1.59 7.45
C TYR A 56 -13.54 2.30 6.77
N GLY A 57 -12.60 1.55 6.19
CA GLY A 57 -11.33 2.05 5.66
C GLY A 57 -11.35 2.34 4.16
N THR A 58 -12.42 1.98 3.45
CA THR A 58 -12.61 2.22 2.01
C THR A 58 -12.53 3.70 1.59
N LYS A 59 -12.64 4.63 2.54
CA LYS A 59 -12.48 6.09 2.34
C LYS A 59 -11.01 6.58 2.43
N TYR A 60 -10.04 5.69 2.66
CA TYR A 60 -8.66 6.05 2.95
C TYR A 60 -7.66 5.16 2.21
N ASN A 61 -6.38 5.57 2.22
CA ASN A 61 -5.24 4.78 1.77
C ASN A 61 -5.30 4.35 0.29
N PHE A 62 -5.62 5.27 -0.62
CA PHE A 62 -5.84 4.98 -2.04
C PHE A 62 -4.56 4.78 -2.86
N SER A 63 -3.43 5.31 -2.40
CA SER A 63 -2.20 5.36 -3.20
C SER A 63 -1.50 4.02 -3.30
N GLN A 64 -1.42 3.49 -4.52
CA GLN A 64 -0.60 2.35 -4.91
C GLN A 64 0.11 2.66 -6.24
N PRO A 65 1.24 1.99 -6.57
CA PRO A 65 1.92 0.94 -5.80
C PRO A 65 3.21 1.41 -5.10
N PHE A 66 3.60 2.70 -5.19
CA PHE A 66 4.92 3.14 -4.69
C PHE A 66 4.92 4.10 -3.50
N PHE A 67 4.05 5.11 -3.45
CA PHE A 67 4.15 6.15 -2.41
C PHE A 67 2.79 6.60 -1.93
N VAL A 68 2.70 6.95 -0.64
CA VAL A 68 1.49 7.49 0.01
C VAL A 68 1.33 9.02 -0.15
N ALA A 69 2.07 9.63 -1.07
CA ALA A 69 2.19 11.08 -1.18
C ALA A 69 0.84 11.75 -1.39
N TRP A 70 0.01 11.21 -2.28
CA TRP A 70 -1.31 11.78 -2.58
C TRP A 70 -2.27 11.65 -1.41
N ASP A 71 -2.27 10.53 -0.69
CA ASP A 71 -3.10 10.39 0.50
C ASP A 71 -2.71 11.37 1.61
N ARG A 72 -1.42 11.69 1.73
CA ARG A 72 -0.96 12.71 2.68
C ARG A 72 -1.34 14.13 2.25
N ILE A 73 -1.21 14.44 0.96
CA ILE A 73 -1.56 15.77 0.42
C ILE A 73 -3.08 16.01 0.50
N LEU A 74 -3.88 15.00 0.20
CA LEU A 74 -5.34 15.11 0.11
C LEU A 74 -6.06 14.75 1.43
N GLY A 75 -5.31 14.36 2.47
CA GLY A 75 -5.86 14.06 3.79
C GLY A 75 -6.57 12.70 3.89
N THR A 76 -6.38 11.81 2.92
CA THR A 76 -6.95 10.45 2.89
C THR A 76 -6.01 9.38 3.42
N TYR A 77 -4.87 9.76 4.02
CA TYR A 77 -3.99 8.82 4.70
C TYR A 77 -4.55 8.41 6.06
N MET A 78 -4.76 7.11 6.24
CA MET A 78 -5.14 6.50 7.50
C MET A 78 -3.93 5.81 8.15
N PRO A 79 -3.42 6.31 9.29
CA PRO A 79 -2.37 5.64 10.03
C PRO A 79 -2.91 4.36 10.67
N TYR A 80 -2.03 3.37 10.85
CA TYR A 80 -2.39 2.06 11.39
C TYR A 80 -1.31 1.47 12.30
N SER A 81 -1.71 0.54 13.16
CA SER A 81 -0.86 -0.35 13.95
C SER A 81 -0.99 -1.77 13.42
N LEU A 82 0.06 -2.57 13.61
CA LEU A 82 -0.01 -4.02 13.41
C LEU A 82 -0.07 -4.70 14.78
N GLU A 83 -1.15 -5.43 15.01
CA GLU A 83 -1.39 -6.14 16.26
C GLU A 83 -1.25 -7.64 16.03
N GLN A 84 -0.57 -8.32 16.95
CA GLN A 84 -0.42 -9.77 16.87
C GLN A 84 -1.74 -10.44 17.27
N ARG A 85 -2.19 -11.41 16.47
CA ARG A 85 -3.39 -12.19 16.79
C ARG A 85 -3.04 -13.38 17.68
N GLU A 86 -3.97 -13.79 18.55
CA GLU A 86 -3.78 -14.97 19.43
C GLU A 86 -3.47 -16.26 18.64
N GLY A 87 -4.01 -16.40 17.42
CA GLY A 87 -3.76 -17.52 16.51
C GLY A 87 -2.51 -17.39 15.63
N GLY A 88 -1.69 -16.35 15.84
CA GLY A 88 -0.56 -16.02 14.98
C GLY A 88 -0.94 -15.09 13.80
N GLY A 89 0.08 -14.50 13.19
CA GLY A 89 -0.09 -13.44 12.19
C GLY A 89 -0.42 -12.08 12.79
N PHE A 90 -0.78 -11.14 11.92
CA PHE A 90 -1.04 -9.75 12.29
C PHE A 90 -2.42 -9.27 11.81
N GLU A 91 -2.98 -8.30 12.52
CA GLU A 91 -4.13 -7.50 12.11
C GLU A 91 -3.71 -6.04 11.97
N ALA A 92 -4.04 -5.40 10.85
CA ALA A 92 -3.89 -3.96 10.73
C ALA A 92 -5.08 -3.27 11.40
N ARG A 93 -4.84 -2.33 12.32
CA ARG A 93 -5.89 -1.50 12.94
C ARG A 93 -5.63 -0.03 12.69
N PRO A 94 -6.63 0.78 12.28
CA PRO A 94 -6.48 2.22 12.26
C PRO A 94 -6.14 2.77 13.64
N THR A 95 -5.22 3.73 13.70
CA THR A 95 -4.83 4.39 14.96
C THR A 95 -5.46 5.76 15.13
N LYS A 96 -6.15 6.26 14.11
CA LYS A 96 -6.92 7.50 14.17
C LYS A 96 -8.41 7.17 14.27
N GLU A 97 -9.13 7.89 15.12
CA GLU A 97 -10.58 7.80 15.17
C GLU A 97 -11.16 8.06 13.77
N LEU A 98 -11.98 7.13 13.33
CA LEU A 98 -12.77 7.26 12.12
C LEU A 98 -13.82 8.31 12.41
N LYS A 99 -13.78 9.43 11.66
CA LYS A 99 -14.88 10.37 11.68
C LYS A 99 -16.01 9.75 10.87
N ASP A 100 -17.11 9.43 11.54
CA ASP A 100 -18.37 9.17 10.86
C ASP A 100 -18.84 10.49 10.26
N ASP A 101 -18.97 10.53 8.94
CA ASP A 101 -19.60 11.64 8.20
C ASP A 101 -21.11 11.38 8.08
#